data_AF-A0A9D4JIW6-F1
#
_entry.id   AF-A0A9D4JIW6-F1
#
_cell.length_a   1.000
_cell.length_b   1.000
_cell.length_c   1.000
_cell.angle_alpha   90.00
_cell.angle_beta   90.00
_cell.angle_gamma   90.00
#
_symmetry.space_group_name_H-M   'P 1'
#
loop_
_entity.id
_entity.type
_entity.pdbx_description
1 polymer ?
#
loop_
_entity_poly.entity_id
_entity_poly.type
_entity_poly.pdbx_seq_one_letter_code
_entity_poly.pdbx_strand_id
1 'polypeptide(L)'
;MDNRNVIFRSSCGANAQRIADDAVSDNVDPHNPIADVISYQSQLEKIRLKKEKRRLESENQSLKEEITCKQCHKHEIEMVFLPCGHVITCESCGTKARICFSCKQVIKGIAKFYSA
;
A
#
# COMPACT_ATOMS: atom_id res chain seq x y z
N MET A 1 -0.22 3.23 -47.37
CA MET A 1 -0.86 2.61 -46.18
C MET A 1 0.11 2.77 -45.03
N ASP A 2 0.14 4.00 -44.53
CA ASP A 2 0.94 4.42 -43.39
C ASP A 2 0.47 3.70 -42.13
N ASN A 3 1.41 3.22 -41.32
CA ASN A 3 1.20 3.26 -39.89
C ASN A 3 2.53 3.47 -39.16
N ARG A 4 2.93 4.76 -39.13
CA ARG A 4 3.94 5.28 -38.20
C ARG A 4 3.30 5.30 -36.81
N ASN A 5 3.77 4.46 -35.89
CA ASN A 5 3.52 4.69 -34.48
C ASN A 5 4.80 5.21 -33.83
N VAL A 6 4.81 6.53 -33.63
CA VAL A 6 5.89 7.29 -33.00
C VAL A 6 5.54 7.36 -31.51
N ILE A 7 6.08 6.46 -30.69
CA ILE A 7 5.93 6.56 -29.23
C ILE A 7 6.90 7.62 -28.73
N PHE A 8 6.33 8.77 -28.41
CA PHE A 8 6.95 9.94 -27.81
C PHE A 8 7.60 9.60 -26.46
N ARG A 9 8.91 9.87 -26.34
CA ARG A 9 9.64 9.90 -25.07
C ARG A 9 9.59 11.31 -24.47
N SER A 10 9.08 11.42 -23.23
CA SER A 10 9.53 12.32 -22.15
C SER A 10 8.44 12.36 -21.06
N SER A 11 8.68 12.49 -19.75
CA SER A 11 9.80 12.25 -18.85
C SER A 11 9.30 12.57 -17.44
N CYS A 12 9.71 11.78 -16.44
CA CYS A 12 9.74 12.08 -15.01
C CYS A 12 8.47 11.85 -14.15
N GLY A 13 8.64 11.01 -13.11
CA GLY A 13 7.72 10.84 -11.97
C GLY A 13 7.75 9.43 -11.40
N ALA A 14 8.70 9.13 -10.52
CA ALA A 14 8.98 7.79 -10.00
C ALA A 14 7.82 7.17 -9.17
N ASN A 15 7.52 5.89 -9.41
CA ASN A 15 7.60 4.90 -8.33
C ASN A 15 7.90 3.51 -8.90
N ALA A 16 9.16 3.09 -8.71
CA ALA A 16 9.66 1.81 -9.12
C ALA A 16 9.43 0.81 -7.98
N GLN A 17 8.36 0.02 -8.05
CA GLN A 17 8.31 -1.25 -7.33
C GLN A 17 8.59 -2.40 -8.30
N ARG A 18 9.81 -2.36 -8.86
CA ARG A 18 10.52 -3.58 -9.20
C ARG A 18 11.18 -4.03 -7.90
N ILE A 19 10.56 -4.96 -7.19
CA ILE A 19 11.29 -5.78 -6.24
C ILE A 19 11.45 -7.13 -6.93
N ALA A 20 12.68 -7.36 -7.37
CA ALA A 20 13.21 -8.69 -7.65
C ALA A 20 13.20 -9.52 -6.37
N ASP A 21 13.55 -10.80 -6.49
CA ASP A 21 13.80 -11.77 -5.40
C ASP A 21 12.54 -12.59 -5.08
N ASP A 22 12.45 -13.88 -5.44
CA ASP A 22 13.47 -14.90 -5.32
C ASP A 22 13.60 -15.74 -6.59
N ALA A 23 14.79 -15.74 -7.19
CA ALA A 23 15.26 -16.93 -7.89
C ALA A 23 15.42 -18.02 -6.83
N VAL A 24 14.72 -19.15 -6.98
CA VAL A 24 15.07 -20.37 -6.26
C VAL A 24 16.41 -20.83 -6.83
N SER A 25 17.52 -20.42 -6.21
CA SER A 25 18.81 -21.05 -6.43
C SER A 25 18.94 -22.26 -5.50
N ASP A 26 18.17 -23.31 -5.78
CA ASP A 26 18.32 -24.57 -5.06
C ASP A 26 19.29 -25.45 -5.87
N ASN A 27 20.50 -25.62 -5.33
CA ASN A 27 21.35 -26.75 -5.68
C ASN A 27 20.63 -28.02 -5.20
N VAL A 28 20.01 -28.76 -6.11
CA VAL A 28 19.32 -30.03 -5.79
C VAL A 28 20.31 -31.18 -5.95
N ASP A 29 20.75 -31.76 -4.84
CA ASP A 29 21.63 -32.95 -4.83
C ASP A 29 20.83 -34.22 -5.23
N PRO A 30 21.28 -35.04 -6.20
CA PRO A 30 20.38 -35.98 -6.90
C PRO A 30 20.14 -37.35 -6.24
N HIS A 31 20.50 -37.59 -4.97
CA HIS A 31 20.71 -38.97 -4.48
C HIS A 31 20.02 -39.40 -3.15
N ASN A 32 18.90 -38.81 -2.70
CA ASN A 32 18.13 -39.39 -1.57
C ASN A 32 16.58 -39.27 -1.66
N PRO A 33 15.90 -40.20 -2.35
CA PRO A 33 14.51 -40.02 -2.79
C PRO A 33 13.43 -39.93 -1.68
N ILE A 34 13.70 -40.36 -0.44
CA ILE A 34 12.72 -40.26 0.67
C ILE A 34 12.88 -38.96 1.46
N ALA A 35 14.11 -38.53 1.72
CA ALA A 35 14.39 -37.23 2.36
C ALA A 35 13.92 -36.06 1.46
N ASP A 36 13.99 -36.27 0.13
CA ASP A 36 13.56 -35.30 -0.87
C ASP A 36 12.05 -35.03 -0.83
N VAL A 37 11.21 -36.03 -0.52
CA VAL A 37 9.73 -35.85 -0.47
C VAL A 37 9.28 -35.09 0.78
N ILE A 38 9.85 -35.40 1.96
CA ILE A 38 9.54 -34.67 3.20
C ILE A 38 10.04 -33.22 3.10
N SER A 39 11.24 -33.04 2.55
CA SER A 39 11.81 -31.72 2.27
C SER A 39 10.91 -30.93 1.32
N TYR A 40 10.47 -31.52 0.20
CA TYR A 40 9.60 -30.88 -0.78
C TYR A 40 8.22 -30.50 -0.21
N GLN A 41 7.59 -31.38 0.58
CA GLN A 41 6.33 -31.06 1.25
C GLN A 41 6.49 -29.86 2.20
N SER A 42 7.59 -29.79 2.94
CA SER A 42 7.90 -28.66 3.82
C SER A 42 8.17 -27.36 3.03
N GLN A 43 8.80 -27.46 1.86
CA GLN A 43 9.06 -26.32 0.97
C GLN A 43 7.76 -25.77 0.38
N LEU A 44 6.84 -26.63 -0.07
CA LEU A 44 5.53 -26.21 -0.57
C LEU A 44 4.72 -25.46 0.49
N GLU A 45 4.74 -25.94 1.74
CA GLU A 45 4.05 -25.27 2.83
C GLU A 45 4.68 -23.91 3.14
N LYS A 46 6.01 -23.80 3.16
CA LYS A 46 6.71 -22.51 3.28
C LYS A 46 6.32 -21.53 2.16
N ILE A 47 6.20 -22.00 0.93
CA ILE A 47 5.77 -21.17 -0.22
C ILE A 47 4.33 -20.66 -0.01
N ARG A 48 3.42 -21.54 0.42
CA ARG A 48 2.02 -21.19 0.74
C ARG A 48 1.95 -20.14 1.85
N LEU A 49 2.64 -20.39 2.96
CA LEU A 49 2.71 -19.46 4.09
C LEU A 49 3.33 -18.12 3.68
N LYS A 50 4.40 -18.10 2.87
CA LYS A 50 5.00 -16.86 2.36
C LYS A 50 4.04 -16.09 1.45
N LYS A 51 3.26 -16.79 0.62
CA LYS A 51 2.23 -16.18 -0.23
C LYS A 51 1.10 -15.57 0.62
N GLU A 52 0.60 -16.31 1.61
CA GLU A 52 -0.46 -15.83 2.48
C GLU A 52 0.01 -14.66 3.34
N LYS A 53 1.21 -14.74 3.91
CA LYS A 53 1.83 -13.63 4.64
C LYS A 53 1.89 -12.36 3.80
N ARG A 54 2.35 -12.44 2.54
CA ARG A 54 2.36 -11.28 1.64
C ARG A 54 0.97 -10.71 1.37
N ARG A 55 -0.03 -11.58 1.21
CA ARG A 55 -1.43 -11.15 1.02
C ARG A 55 -1.93 -10.37 2.23
N LEU A 56 -1.74 -10.93 3.42
CA LEU A 56 -2.15 -10.31 4.69
C LEU A 56 -1.39 -9.01 4.96
N GLU A 57 -0.09 -8.94 4.66
CA GLU A 57 0.71 -7.72 4.79
C GLU A 57 0.22 -6.62 3.85
N SER A 58 -0.11 -6.96 2.60
CA SER A 58 -0.68 -6.02 1.64
C SER A 58 -2.03 -5.50 2.09
N GLU A 59 -2.92 -6.38 2.55
CA GLU A 59 -4.24 -5.99 3.06
C GLU A 59 -4.13 -5.10 4.30
N ASN A 60 -3.26 -5.46 5.25
CA ASN A 60 -3.01 -4.67 6.44
C ASN A 60 -2.48 -3.27 6.09
N GLN A 61 -1.60 -3.19 5.10
CA GLN A 61 -1.08 -1.92 4.60
C GLN A 61 -2.19 -1.05 3.97
N SER A 62 -3.05 -1.64 3.13
CA SER A 62 -4.17 -0.92 2.53
C SER A 62 -5.15 -0.38 3.59
N LEU A 63 -5.49 -1.19 4.60
CA LEU A 63 -6.36 -0.77 5.71
C LEU A 63 -5.74 0.39 6.51
N LYS A 64 -4.42 0.34 6.77
CA LYS A 64 -3.71 1.44 7.43
C LYS A 64 -3.74 2.72 6.60
N GLU A 65 -3.56 2.61 5.29
CA GLU A 65 -3.60 3.77 4.40
C GLU A 65 -4.97 4.45 4.39
N GLU A 66 -6.06 3.70 4.53
CA GLU A 66 -7.42 4.24 4.62
C GLU A 66 -7.58 5.20 5.80
N ILE A 67 -7.06 4.83 6.98
CA ILE A 67 -7.12 5.64 8.21
C ILE A 67 -5.98 6.66 8.35
N THR A 68 -5.03 6.69 7.42
CA THR A 68 -3.91 7.63 7.44
C THR A 68 -4.29 8.96 6.80
N CYS A 69 -3.83 10.07 7.40
CA CYS A 69 -4.04 11.43 6.92
C CYS A 69 -3.64 11.58 5.44
N LYS A 70 -4.59 12.02 4.62
CA LYS A 70 -4.43 12.16 3.16
C LYS A 70 -3.57 13.34 2.73
N GLN A 71 -3.18 14.20 3.67
CA GLN A 71 -2.36 15.38 3.40
C GLN A 71 -0.88 15.17 3.70
N CYS A 72 -0.55 14.46 4.79
CA CYS A 72 0.85 14.23 5.18
C CYS A 72 1.29 12.78 5.04
N HIS A 73 0.38 11.81 4.94
CA HIS A 73 0.66 10.37 4.89
C HIS A 73 1.56 9.86 6.04
N LYS A 74 1.49 10.49 7.22
CA LYS A 74 2.35 10.19 8.38
C LYS A 74 1.60 9.81 9.65
N HIS A 75 0.45 10.43 9.88
CA HIS A 75 -0.34 10.28 11.09
C HIS A 75 -1.75 9.83 10.74
N GLU A 76 -2.45 9.23 11.70
CA GLU A 76 -3.84 8.82 11.55
C GLU A 76 -4.77 10.03 11.42
N ILE A 77 -5.97 9.77 10.89
CA ILE A 77 -7.01 10.79 10.75
C ILE A 77 -7.67 11.02 12.10
N GLU A 78 -7.75 12.28 12.53
CA GLU A 78 -8.26 12.66 13.85
C GLU A 78 -9.25 13.82 13.79
N MET A 79 -9.41 14.47 12.63
CA MET A 79 -10.17 15.71 12.52
C MET A 79 -11.33 15.59 11.52
N VAL A 80 -12.49 16.10 11.93
CA VAL A 80 -13.68 16.29 11.08
C VAL A 80 -13.80 17.76 10.71
N PHE A 81 -14.04 18.05 9.44
CA PHE A 81 -14.31 19.40 8.95
C PHE A 81 -15.80 19.74 8.98
N LEU A 82 -16.18 20.87 9.58
CA LEU A 82 -17.56 21.34 9.65
C LEU A 82 -17.80 22.53 8.71
N PRO A 83 -18.95 22.60 8.02
CA PRO A 83 -20.11 21.71 8.15
C PRO A 83 -20.09 20.47 7.22
N CYS A 84 -19.04 20.26 6.41
CA CYS A 84 -19.07 19.24 5.35
C CYS A 84 -18.92 17.79 5.83
N GLY A 85 -18.47 17.55 7.06
CA GLY A 85 -18.34 16.24 7.69
C GLY A 85 -17.17 15.38 7.21
N HIS A 86 -16.30 15.85 6.31
CA HIS A 86 -15.20 15.02 5.80
C HIS A 86 -14.10 14.81 6.84
N VAL A 87 -13.66 13.56 6.97
CA VAL A 87 -12.68 13.08 7.96
C VAL A 87 -11.46 12.57 7.21
N ILE A 88 -10.49 13.46 6.94
CA ILE A 88 -9.40 13.18 5.99
C ILE A 88 -8.01 13.64 6.47
N THR A 89 -7.92 14.30 7.64
CA THR A 89 -6.68 14.87 8.16
C THR A 89 -6.38 14.51 9.62
N CYS A 90 -5.09 14.47 9.95
CA CYS A 90 -4.61 14.49 11.34
C CYS A 90 -4.74 15.89 11.95
N GLU A 91 -4.53 16.02 13.26
CA GLU A 91 -4.62 17.30 13.98
C GLU A 91 -3.72 18.41 13.39
N SER A 92 -2.47 18.09 13.09
CA SER A 92 -1.49 19.06 12.58
C SER A 92 -1.80 19.57 11.17
N CYS A 93 -2.42 18.75 10.32
CA CYS A 93 -2.86 19.15 8.99
C CYS A 93 -4.22 19.86 9.03
N GLY A 94 -5.15 19.38 9.87
CA GLY A 94 -6.49 19.94 9.99
C GLY A 94 -6.50 21.38 10.51
N THR A 95 -5.65 21.69 11.50
CA THR A 95 -5.52 23.05 12.07
C THR A 95 -5.04 24.10 11.07
N LYS A 96 -4.29 23.69 10.04
CA LYS A 96 -3.79 24.57 8.97
C LYS A 96 -4.76 24.71 7.80
N ALA A 97 -5.79 23.86 7.74
CA ALA A 97 -6.74 23.86 6.64
C ALA A 97 -7.81 24.95 6.81
N ARG A 98 -8.07 25.69 5.73
CA ARG A 98 -9.20 26.65 5.64
C ARG A 98 -10.33 26.16 4.75
N ILE A 99 -10.03 25.19 3.88
CA ILE A 99 -10.92 24.61 2.89
C ILE A 99 -10.75 23.10 2.95
N CYS A 100 -11.85 22.34 2.83
CA CYS A 100 -11.81 20.89 2.81
C CYS A 100 -11.08 20.39 1.54
N PHE A 101 -10.07 19.53 1.69
CA PHE A 101 -9.31 18.97 0.56
C PHE A 101 -10.13 18.02 -0.32
N SER A 102 -11.24 17.47 0.18
CA SER A 102 -12.11 16.55 -0.58
C SER A 102 -13.20 17.32 -1.36
N CYS A 103 -14.03 18.12 -0.67
CA CYS A 103 -15.19 18.78 -1.29
C CYS A 103 -15.00 20.27 -1.59
N LYS A 104 -13.84 20.86 -1.24
CA LYS A 104 -13.52 22.29 -1.44
C LYS A 104 -14.44 23.28 -0.71
N GLN A 105 -15.24 22.81 0.24
CA GLN A 105 -16.08 23.67 1.09
C GLN A 105 -15.24 24.40 2.15
N VAL A 106 -15.58 25.65 2.43
CA VAL A 106 -14.95 26.45 3.49
C VAL A 106 -15.20 25.82 4.86
N ILE A 107 -14.13 25.65 5.63
CA ILE A 107 -14.17 25.07 6.98
C ILE A 107 -14.56 26.17 7.96
N LYS A 108 -15.69 25.97 8.65
CA LYS A 108 -16.19 26.87 9.71
C LYS A 108 -15.80 26.41 11.11
N GLY A 109 -15.49 25.12 11.25
CA GLY A 109 -15.05 24.53 12.50
C GLY A 109 -14.39 23.18 12.27
N ILE A 110 -13.59 22.75 13.24
CA ILE A 110 -12.97 21.43 13.26
C ILE A 110 -13.29 20.76 14.59
N ALA A 111 -13.54 19.46 14.57
CA ALA A 111 -13.78 18.67 15.77
C ALA A 111 -12.88 17.42 15.75
N LYS A 112 -12.47 16.94 16.92
CA LYS A 112 -11.73 15.67 17.04
C LYS A 112 -12.67 14.50 16.83
N PHE A 113 -12.25 13.55 16.02
CA PHE A 113 -12.87 12.25 15.79
C PHE A 113 -12.06 11.17 16.49
N TYR A 114 -12.75 10.26 17.16
CA TYR A 114 -12.17 9.09 17.80
C TYR A 114 -12.80 7.87 17.13
N SER A 115 -11.99 7.04 16.48
CA SER A 115 -12.44 5.72 16.04
C SER A 115 -12.69 4.84 17.26
N ALA A 116 -13.87 4.25 17.33
CA ALA A 116 -14.30 3.35 18.40
C ALA A 116 -13.63 1.97 18.32
#